data_AF-A0A0F2QS40-F1
#
_entry.id   AF-A0A0F2QS40-F1
#
_cell.length_a   1.000
_cell.length_b   1.000
_cell.length_c   1.000
_cell.angle_alpha   90.00
_cell.angle_beta   90.00
_cell.angle_gamma   90.00
#
_symmetry.space_group_name_H-M   'P 1'
#
loop_
_entity.id
_entity.type
_entity.pdbx_description
1 polymer ?
#
loop_
_entity_poly.entity_id
_entity_poly.type
_entity_poly.pdbx_seq_one_letter_code
_entity_poly.pdbx_strand_id
1 'polypeptide(L)'
;MGLILTERYVAQLKALLPLGSAWTRDIGSNLHRFLEGVAVEAARIHDRADDLRAEMDPGRCTELLTEWEAVWGLPSACTGPLATLGAR
;
A
#
# COMPACT_ATOMS: atom_id res chain seq x y z
N MET A 1 -12.26 2.15 0.78
CA MET A 1 -11.46 1.36 1.74
C MET A 1 -10.48 2.25 2.52
N GLY A 2 -9.67 3.09 1.87
CA GLY A 2 -8.63 3.93 2.51
C GLY A 2 -9.09 4.93 3.59
N LEU A 3 -10.33 5.45 3.55
CA LEU A 3 -10.84 6.33 4.60
C LEU A 3 -10.96 5.61 5.97
N ILE A 4 -11.41 4.36 5.96
CA ILE A 4 -11.53 3.54 7.20
C ILE A 4 -10.13 3.22 7.75
N LEU A 5 -9.15 3.02 6.87
CA LEU A 5 -7.77 2.75 7.28
C LEU A 5 -7.09 3.99 7.86
N THR A 6 -7.36 5.16 7.29
CA THR A 6 -6.88 6.44 7.81
C THR A 6 -7.38 6.67 9.24
N GLU A 7 -8.68 6.49 9.49
CA GLU A 7 -9.26 6.61 10.84
C GLU A 7 -8.61 5.64 11.84
N ARG A 8 -8.36 4.40 11.43
CA ARG A 8 -7.63 3.42 12.25
C ARG A 8 -6.22 3.90 12.59
N TYR A 9 -5.50 4.46 11.62
CA TYR A 9 -4.16 5.00 11.86
C TYR A 9 -4.19 6.24 12.75
N VAL A 10 -5.18 7.13 12.65
CA VAL A 10 -5.35 8.24 13.60
C VAL A 10 -5.50 7.72 15.03
N ALA A 11 -6.34 6.69 15.22
CA ALA A 11 -6.53 6.08 16.54
C ALA A 11 -5.23 5.47 17.07
N GLN A 12 -4.48 4.74 16.24
CA GLN A 12 -3.19 4.16 16.60
C GLN A 12 -2.15 5.23 16.95
N LEU A 13 -2.02 6.28 16.13
CA LEU A 13 -1.10 7.39 16.38
C LEU A 13 -1.43 8.09 17.70
N LYS A 14 -2.72 8.35 17.99
CA LYS A 14 -3.15 8.90 19.29
C LYS A 14 -2.81 7.99 20.46
N ALA A 15 -2.85 6.67 20.27
CA ALA A 15 -2.48 5.70 21.31
C ALA A 15 -0.97 5.66 21.59
N LEU A 16 -0.13 5.99 20.60
CA LEU A 16 1.32 6.04 20.73
C LEU A 16 1.85 7.35 21.34
N LEU A 17 1.03 8.39 21.42
CA LEU A 17 1.43 9.64 22.08
C LEU A 17 1.57 9.44 23.60
N PRO A 18 2.49 10.15 24.27
CA PRO A 18 2.58 10.14 25.72
C PRO A 18 1.28 10.60 26.41
N LEU A 19 1.17 10.28 27.70
CA LEU A 19 0.09 10.79 28.56
C LEU A 19 0.35 12.25 28.95
N GLY A 20 -0.71 13.00 29.25
CA GLY A 20 -0.64 14.37 29.74
C GLY A 20 -1.32 15.41 28.85
N SER A 21 -1.54 16.60 29.40
CA SER A 21 -2.33 17.68 28.78
C SER A 21 -1.72 18.26 27.49
N ALA A 22 -0.40 18.13 27.31
CA ALA A 22 0.26 18.52 26.06
C ALA A 22 -0.22 17.69 24.85
N TRP A 23 -0.74 16.48 25.09
CA TRP A 23 -1.14 15.52 24.07
C TRP A 23 -2.66 15.34 24.08
N THR A 24 -3.40 16.36 23.68
CA THR A 24 -4.87 16.27 23.63
C THR A 24 -5.34 15.15 22.67
N ARG A 25 -6.42 14.47 23.04
CA ARG A 25 -7.10 13.45 22.20
C ARG A 25 -8.33 14.04 21.50
N ASP A 26 -8.64 15.30 21.75
CA ASP A 26 -9.84 15.99 21.29
C ASP A 26 -9.90 16.00 19.76
N ILE A 27 -11.07 15.64 19.25
CA ILE A 27 -11.41 15.74 17.83
C ILE A 27 -11.48 17.24 17.47
N GLY A 28 -10.98 17.60 16.29
CA GLY A 28 -10.89 18.98 15.80
C GLY A 28 -9.69 19.79 16.30
N SER A 29 -8.92 19.31 17.29
CA SER A 29 -7.69 19.98 17.74
C SER A 29 -6.63 20.08 16.63
N ASN A 30 -5.69 21.03 16.76
CA ASN A 30 -4.56 21.14 15.81
C ASN A 30 -3.74 19.85 15.77
N LEU A 31 -3.54 19.22 16.93
CA LEU A 31 -2.85 17.94 17.03
C LEU A 31 -3.63 16.84 16.30
N HIS A 32 -4.94 16.76 16.48
CA HIS A 32 -5.75 15.78 15.75
C HIS A 32 -5.65 15.96 14.23
N ARG A 33 -5.81 17.19 13.72
CA ARG A 33 -5.68 17.49 12.28
C ARG A 33 -4.30 17.18 11.72
N PHE A 34 -3.25 17.42 12.51
CA PHE A 34 -1.90 17.01 12.16
C PHE A 34 -1.79 15.48 12.03
N LEU A 35 -2.30 14.73 13.02
CA LEU A 35 -2.28 13.27 12.99
C LEU A 35 -3.14 12.69 11.86
N GLU A 36 -4.25 13.33 11.49
CA GLU A 36 -5.04 12.97 10.31
C GLU A 36 -4.19 13.07 9.04
N GLY A 37 -3.44 14.16 8.86
CA GLY A 37 -2.52 14.31 7.73
C GLY A 37 -1.44 13.22 7.69
N VAL A 38 -0.86 12.87 8.84
CA VAL A 38 0.13 11.78 8.92
C VAL A 38 -0.51 10.42 8.61
N ALA A 39 -1.74 10.18 9.08
CA ALA A 39 -2.44 8.91 8.90
C ALA A 39 -2.81 8.62 7.45
N VAL A 40 -3.04 9.66 6.63
CA VAL A 40 -3.32 9.50 5.19
C VAL A 40 -2.17 8.78 4.48
N GLU A 41 -0.92 9.20 4.72
CA GLU A 41 0.24 8.55 4.09
C GLU A 41 0.48 7.15 4.65
N ALA A 42 0.23 6.93 5.94
CA ALA A 42 0.30 5.58 6.51
C ALA A 42 -0.70 4.62 5.85
N ALA A 43 -1.94 5.08 5.63
CA ALA A 43 -2.96 4.31 4.92
C ALA A 43 -2.57 4.04 3.46
N ARG A 44 -2.06 5.05 2.75
CA ARG A 44 -1.60 4.90 1.37
C ARG A 44 -0.47 3.88 1.24
N ILE A 45 0.50 3.90 2.16
CA ILE A 45 1.63 2.94 2.17
C ILE A 45 1.14 1.54 2.51
N HIS A 46 0.20 1.39 3.46
CA HIS A 46 -0.40 0.09 3.79
C HIS A 46 -1.09 -0.52 2.58
N ASP A 47 -1.96 0.23 1.90
CA ASP A 47 -2.66 -0.27 0.70
C ASP A 47 -1.64 -0.72 -0.37
N ARG A 48 -0.55 0.03 -0.58
CA ARG A 48 0.52 -0.37 -1.52
C ARG A 48 1.33 -1.58 -1.05
N ALA A 49 1.47 -1.81 0.25
CA ALA A 49 2.10 -3.01 0.78
C ALA A 49 1.19 -4.24 0.58
N ASP A 50 -0.13 -4.06 0.70
CA ASP A 50 -1.11 -5.11 0.40
C ASP A 50 -1.12 -5.46 -1.09
N ASP A 51 -1.05 -4.45 -1.98
CA ASP A 51 -0.88 -4.66 -3.43
C ASP A 51 0.40 -5.46 -3.71
N LEU A 52 1.54 -5.06 -3.11
CA LEU A 52 2.82 -5.73 -3.28
C LEU A 52 2.76 -7.23 -2.95
N ARG A 53 1.94 -7.63 -1.98
CA ARG A 53 1.77 -9.04 -1.61
C ARG A 53 1.18 -9.88 -2.75
N ALA A 54 0.33 -9.29 -3.61
CA ALA A 54 -0.16 -9.96 -4.81
C ALA A 54 0.92 -10.00 -5.91
N GLU A 55 1.68 -8.92 -6.04
CA GLU A 55 2.77 -8.79 -7.02
C GLU A 55 3.96 -9.73 -6.77
N MET A 56 4.15 -10.18 -5.52
CA MET A 56 5.17 -11.17 -5.15
C MET A 56 4.91 -12.57 -5.72
N ASP A 57 3.67 -12.90 -6.10
CA ASP A 57 3.31 -14.17 -6.72
C ASP A 57 3.12 -13.97 -8.23
N PRO A 58 3.98 -14.56 -9.09
CA PRO A 58 3.87 -14.38 -10.54
C PRO A 58 2.51 -14.83 -11.10
N GLY A 59 1.80 -15.75 -10.44
CA GLY A 59 0.47 -16.18 -10.85
C GLY A 59 -0.66 -15.20 -10.50
N ARG A 60 -0.36 -14.14 -9.74
CA ARG A 60 -1.31 -13.13 -9.26
C ARG A 60 -0.89 -11.69 -9.56
N CYS A 61 0.37 -11.49 -9.92
CA CYS A 61 0.93 -10.18 -10.24
C CYS A 61 0.25 -9.55 -11.46
N THR A 62 0.18 -8.23 -11.47
CA THR A 62 -0.29 -7.44 -12.61
C THR A 62 0.77 -6.39 -12.97
N GLU A 63 1.26 -5.64 -11.99
CA GLU A 63 2.29 -4.62 -12.19
C GLU A 63 3.66 -5.22 -12.53
N LEU A 64 4.08 -6.30 -11.82
CA LEU A 64 5.40 -6.93 -11.99
C LEU A 64 5.42 -8.08 -13.01
N LEU A 65 4.36 -8.23 -13.81
CA LEU A 65 4.21 -9.36 -14.74
C LEU A 65 5.34 -9.41 -15.77
N THR A 66 5.77 -8.24 -16.27
CA THR A 66 6.84 -8.16 -17.29
C THR A 66 8.18 -8.59 -16.70
N GLU A 67 8.47 -8.18 -15.47
CA GLU A 67 9.67 -8.56 -14.74
C GLU A 67 9.70 -10.06 -14.45
N TRP A 68 8.56 -10.65 -14.06
CA TRP A 68 8.44 -12.09 -13.86
C TRP A 68 8.63 -12.88 -15.16
N GLU A 69 8.06 -12.41 -16.27
CA GLU A 69 8.27 -13.01 -17.60
C GLU A 69 9.75 -12.98 -17.99
N ALA A 70 10.44 -11.87 -17.75
CA ALA A 70 11.87 -11.76 -18.02
C ALA A 70 12.70 -12.75 -17.17
N VAL A 71 12.38 -12.93 -15.89
CA VAL A 71 13.03 -13.91 -15.01
C VAL A 71 12.85 -15.35 -15.54
N TRP A 72 11.72 -15.64 -16.18
CA TRP A 72 11.44 -16.95 -16.79
C TRP A 72 11.89 -17.08 -18.25
N GLY A 73 12.54 -16.05 -18.81
CA GLY A 73 13.01 -16.07 -20.19
C GLY A 73 11.88 -16.01 -21.22
N LEU A 74 10.76 -15.37 -20.87
CA LEU A 74 9.64 -15.11 -21.75
C LEU A 74 9.72 -13.70 -22.36
N PRO A 75 9.27 -13.51 -23.61
CA PRO A 75 8.85 -14.55 -24.56
C PRO A 75 10.05 -15.35 -25.08
N SER A 76 9.94 -16.67 -25.11
CA SER A 76 11.02 -17.54 -25.59
C SER A 76 10.98 -17.70 -27.11
N ALA A 77 12.11 -18.11 -27.72
CA ALA A 77 12.17 -18.41 -29.15
C ALA A 77 11.14 -19.45 -29.61
N CYS A 78 10.72 -20.36 -28.72
CA CYS A 78 9.72 -21.38 -29.00
C CYS A 78 8.29 -20.83 -29.02
N THR A 79 8.03 -19.68 -28.40
CA THR A 79 6.67 -19.18 -28.14
C THR A 79 6.27 -18.02 -29.06
N GLY A 80 7.23 -17.36 -29.72
CA GLY A 80 6.97 -16.29 -30.69
C GLY A 80 6.49 -14.97 -30.06
N PRO A 81 6.12 -13.96 -30.88
CA PRO A 81 5.86 -12.59 -30.42
C PRO A 81 4.60 -12.38 -29.56
N LEU A 82 3.65 -13.33 -29.56
CA LEU A 82 2.35 -13.24 -28.86
C LEU A 82 2.38 -13.88 -27.45
N ALA A 83 3.56 -14.12 -26.91
CA ALA A 83 3.74 -15.00 -25.76
C ALA A 83 3.74 -14.32 -24.39
N THR A 84 3.53 -13.00 -24.31
CA THR A 84 3.38 -12.32 -23.02
C THR A 84 1.91 -12.24 -22.62
N LEU A 85 1.63 -12.52 -21.35
CA LEU A 85 0.29 -12.44 -20.77
C LEU A 85 -0.18 -10.99 -20.67
N GLY A 86 0.74 -10.04 -20.45
CA GLY A 86 0.43 -8.61 -20.36
C GLY A 86 0.04 -7.95 -21.69
N ALA A 87 0.30 -8.58 -22.84
CA ALA A 87 -0.07 -8.06 -24.15
C ALA A 87 -1.46 -8.52 -24.65
N ARG A 88 -2.21 -9.26 -23.82
CA ARG A 88 -3.58 -9.70 -24.10
C ARG A 88 -4.61 -8.73 -23.54
#